data_AF-A0A969LAI6-F1
#
_entry.id   AF-A0A969LAI6-F1
#
_cell.length_a   1.000
_cell.length_b   1.000
_cell.length_c   1.000
_cell.angle_alpha   90.00
_cell.angle_beta   90.00
_cell.angle_gamma   90.00
#
_symmetry.space_group_name_H-M   'P 1'
#
loop_
_entity.id
_entity.type
_entity.pdbx_description
1 polymer ?
#
loop_
_entity_poly.entity_id
_entity_poly.type
_entity_poly.pdbx_seq_one_letter_code
_entity_poly.pdbx_strand_id
1 'polypeptide(L)'
;MLVLLITASRPPAARARVSPRPREAPVISVVRGALCVEFKVYSFHIVEDDTPLLLVGPGRQEFNAVGLSWETDSSPYDSGPVLVGAKLNFVGDEALGEGGLRIVQAIGLMPNDEFALYDEGDFRIRVLTTGGFSPDGVTGVDPDMYEDFFRVHVIGKNGETVLLEEVGVDYEVAGGTLRVVGLSEPGQRENPDEGIYYDGCYAEDRDNYIDIILVGDETAARNVTFVEIPALEGGYRAFYNPGGPGPGAL
;
A
#
# COMPACT_ATOMS: atom_id res chain seq x y z
N MET A 1 -29.43 3.00 39.52
CA MET A 1 -29.13 3.28 38.10
C MET A 1 -28.75 4.74 38.01
N LEU A 2 -27.45 5.04 37.96
CA LEU A 2 -26.91 6.40 37.96
C LEU A 2 -26.10 6.55 36.67
N VAL A 3 -26.58 7.44 35.80
CA VAL A 3 -25.90 7.86 34.57
C VAL A 3 -24.91 8.95 34.94
N LEU A 4 -23.64 8.79 34.56
CA LEU A 4 -22.63 9.84 34.67
C LEU A 4 -22.20 10.23 33.24
N LEU A 5 -22.63 11.41 32.80
CA LEU A 5 -22.03 12.10 31.65
C LEU A 5 -20.66 12.65 32.08
N ILE A 6 -19.60 12.28 31.37
CA ILE A 6 -18.31 12.98 31.43
C ILE A 6 -18.14 13.73 30.11
N THR A 7 -18.30 15.04 30.18
CA THR A 7 -17.91 15.97 29.11
C THR A 7 -16.38 16.04 29.06
N ALA A 8 -15.79 15.61 27.95
CA ALA A 8 -14.36 15.79 27.70
C ALA A 8 -14.10 17.21 27.18
N SER A 9 -13.54 18.07 28.04
CA SER A 9 -12.89 19.31 27.61
C SER A 9 -11.56 18.96 26.94
N ARG A 10 -11.37 19.36 25.68
CA ARG A 10 -10.11 19.19 24.93
C ARG A 10 -8.94 19.88 25.66
N PRO A 11 -7.85 19.19 25.98
CA PRO A 11 -6.60 19.84 26.36
C PRO A 11 -5.94 20.50 25.13
N PRO A 12 -5.14 21.57 25.29
CA PRO A 12 -4.45 22.22 24.19
C PRO A 12 -3.39 21.28 23.58
N ALA A 13 -3.28 21.30 22.26
CA ALA A 13 -2.36 20.45 21.50
C ALA A 13 -0.89 20.81 21.82
N ALA A 14 -0.09 19.80 22.18
CA ALA A 14 1.37 19.89 22.19
C ALA A 14 1.86 20.19 20.76
N ARG A 15 2.78 21.14 20.60
CA ARG A 15 3.33 21.54 19.29
C ARG A 15 4.63 20.80 19.00
N ALA A 16 4.57 19.76 18.17
CA ALA A 16 5.75 19.30 17.44
C ALA A 16 6.10 20.33 16.35
N ARG A 17 7.35 20.78 16.29
CA ARG A 17 7.81 21.71 15.26
C ARG A 17 8.62 20.94 14.21
N VAL A 18 7.96 20.55 13.12
CA VAL A 18 8.64 20.11 11.90
C VAL A 18 9.12 21.36 11.16
N SER A 19 10.42 21.47 10.90
CA SER A 19 10.98 22.57 10.12
C SER A 19 11.28 22.09 8.70
N PRO A 20 10.45 22.41 7.69
CA PRO A 20 10.90 22.30 6.30
C PRO A 20 12.00 23.35 6.07
N ARG A 21 13.15 22.93 5.54
CA ARG A 21 14.06 23.92 4.93
C ARG A 21 13.33 24.61 3.77
N PRO A 22 13.59 25.90 3.49
CA PRO A 22 13.02 26.56 2.32
C PRO A 22 13.37 25.75 1.06
N ARG A 23 12.42 25.63 0.13
CA ARG A 23 12.64 25.01 -1.18
C ARG A 23 13.67 25.84 -1.95
N GLU A 24 14.95 25.49 -1.85
CA GLU A 24 15.93 25.86 -2.86
C GLU A 24 15.91 24.77 -3.94
N ALA A 25 15.73 25.21 -5.19
CA ALA A 25 15.89 24.35 -6.35
C ALA A 25 17.25 23.64 -6.31
N PRO A 26 17.39 22.42 -6.87
CA PRO A 26 18.65 21.68 -6.80
C PRO A 26 19.78 22.49 -7.44
N VAL A 27 20.73 22.94 -6.63
CA VAL A 27 21.97 23.55 -7.10
C VAL A 27 22.97 22.44 -7.35
N ILE A 28 23.15 22.07 -8.62
CA ILE A 28 24.27 21.20 -9.03
C ILE A 28 25.56 22.01 -8.85
N SER A 29 26.29 21.77 -7.76
CA SER A 29 27.65 22.31 -7.58
C SER A 29 28.68 21.20 -7.81
N VAL A 30 29.44 21.32 -8.91
CA VAL A 30 30.58 20.46 -9.18
C VAL A 30 31.82 21.04 -8.52
N VAL A 31 32.27 20.46 -7.41
CA VAL A 31 33.59 20.74 -6.84
C VAL A 31 34.44 19.46 -6.93
N ARG A 32 35.42 19.48 -7.84
CA ARG A 32 36.51 18.50 -7.99
C ARG A 32 36.15 17.03 -7.68
N GLY A 33 35.51 16.38 -8.64
CA GLY A 33 35.70 14.93 -8.86
C GLY A 33 35.10 13.96 -7.83
N ALA A 34 34.32 14.42 -6.86
CA ALA A 34 33.51 13.56 -6.01
C ALA A 34 32.04 13.95 -6.16
N LEU A 35 31.20 12.99 -6.57
CA LEU A 35 29.76 13.13 -6.58
C LEU A 35 29.30 13.28 -5.11
N CYS A 36 28.96 14.49 -4.67
CA CYS A 36 28.25 14.66 -3.41
C CYS A 36 26.80 14.26 -3.65
N VAL A 37 26.45 13.03 -3.27
CA VAL A 37 25.04 12.64 -3.12
C VAL A 37 24.54 13.31 -1.85
N GLU A 38 23.63 14.27 -1.99
CA GLU A 38 22.98 14.90 -0.86
C GLU A 38 21.91 13.94 -0.35
N PHE A 39 22.21 13.19 0.72
CA PHE A 39 21.22 12.32 1.36
C PHE A 39 20.17 13.18 2.06
N LYS A 40 18.88 12.89 1.83
CA LYS A 40 17.77 13.54 2.51
C LYS A 40 17.72 12.99 3.94
N VAL A 41 18.40 13.68 4.87
CA VAL A 41 18.38 13.31 6.29
C VAL A 41 17.16 13.93 6.96
N TYR A 42 16.29 13.09 7.51
CA TYR A 42 15.21 13.47 8.41
C TYR A 42 15.74 13.45 9.83
N SER A 43 15.49 14.53 10.58
CA SER A 43 15.83 14.61 11.98
C SER A 43 14.60 14.93 12.82
N PHE A 44 14.44 14.17 13.89
CA PHE A 44 13.45 14.39 14.94
C PHE A 44 14.17 14.70 16.24
N HIS A 45 13.74 15.74 16.94
CA HIS A 45 14.27 16.14 18.24
C HIS A 45 13.12 16.45 19.20
N ILE A 46 13.17 15.88 20.40
CA ILE A 46 12.29 16.29 21.50
C ILE A 46 12.99 17.44 22.23
N VAL A 47 12.40 18.63 22.11
CA VAL A 47 12.91 19.87 22.69
C VAL A 47 12.20 20.20 23.99
N GLU A 48 12.85 20.99 24.82
CA GLU A 48 12.27 21.50 26.06
C GLU A 48 11.15 22.52 25.77
N ASP A 49 10.04 22.40 26.48
CA ASP A 49 8.97 23.39 26.56
C ASP A 49 8.32 23.38 27.97
N ASP A 50 7.30 24.21 28.18
CA ASP A 50 6.60 24.33 29.48
C ASP A 50 5.82 23.05 29.88
N THR A 51 5.73 22.06 28.99
CA THR A 51 5.00 20.79 29.14
C THR A 51 5.81 19.62 28.55
N PRO A 52 6.98 19.29 29.10
CA PRO A 52 7.92 18.36 28.47
C PRO A 52 7.30 16.97 28.29
N LEU A 53 7.61 16.32 27.15
CA LEU A 53 7.12 14.99 26.86
C LEU A 53 7.71 13.97 27.85
N LEU A 54 6.83 13.22 28.53
CA LEU A 54 7.19 12.14 29.44
C LEU A 54 6.86 10.79 28.82
N LEU A 55 7.80 9.85 28.85
CA LEU A 55 7.59 8.44 28.50
C LEU A 55 7.39 7.62 29.76
N VAL A 56 6.59 6.55 29.67
CA VAL A 56 6.39 5.62 30.79
C VAL A 56 7.19 4.35 30.51
N GLY A 57 8.26 4.15 31.28
CA GLY A 57 9.09 2.96 31.24
C GLY A 57 8.57 1.81 32.11
N PRO A 58 9.29 0.68 32.16
CA PRO A 58 8.97 -0.45 33.02
C PRO A 58 8.74 -0.03 34.48
N GLY A 59 7.75 -0.64 35.14
CA GLY A 59 7.41 -0.29 36.52
C GLY A 59 6.68 1.04 36.70
N ARG A 60 6.15 1.64 35.61
CA ARG A 60 5.46 2.94 35.59
C ARG A 60 6.37 4.13 35.92
N GLN A 61 7.66 4.01 35.69
CA GLN A 61 8.58 5.11 35.90
C GLN A 61 8.48 6.10 34.75
N GLU A 62 8.27 7.38 35.07
CA GLU A 62 8.30 8.46 34.09
C GLU A 62 9.74 8.81 33.70
N PHE A 63 9.96 9.06 32.42
CA PHE A 63 11.23 9.45 31.83
C PHE A 63 11.02 10.71 30.99
N ASN A 64 11.79 11.77 31.28
CA ASN A 64 11.77 12.99 30.48
C ASN A 64 12.44 12.71 29.13
N ALA A 65 11.67 12.85 28.05
CA ALA A 65 12.10 12.52 26.71
C ALA A 65 12.91 13.65 26.04
N VAL A 66 13.05 14.81 26.69
CA VAL A 66 13.87 15.93 26.19
C VAL A 66 15.29 15.46 25.92
N GLY A 67 15.80 15.79 24.73
CA GLY A 67 17.13 15.39 24.27
C GLY A 67 17.17 14.05 23.55
N LEU A 68 16.08 13.27 23.52
CA LEU A 68 15.97 12.16 22.58
C LEU A 68 15.90 12.70 21.15
N SER A 69 16.72 12.12 20.29
CA SER A 69 16.76 12.45 18.87
C SER A 69 16.85 11.19 18.03
N TRP A 70 16.32 11.29 16.82
CA TRP A 70 16.46 10.26 15.80
C TRP A 70 16.84 10.92 14.47
N GLU A 71 17.82 10.35 13.80
CA GLU A 71 18.21 10.73 12.44
C GLU A 71 18.08 9.51 11.54
N THR A 72 17.54 9.73 10.34
CA THR A 72 17.41 8.68 9.33
C THR A 72 17.48 9.29 7.93
N ASP A 73 17.95 8.51 6.98
CA ASP A 73 17.98 8.80 5.55
C ASP A 73 16.74 8.26 4.80
N SER A 74 15.78 7.68 5.53
CA SER A 74 14.53 7.17 4.98
C SER A 74 13.35 7.56 5.86
N SER A 75 12.25 7.92 5.21
CA SER A 75 10.99 8.21 5.89
C SER A 75 9.89 7.29 5.39
N PRO A 76 8.87 6.99 6.22
CA PRO A 76 7.61 6.44 5.73
C PRO A 76 6.93 7.29 4.63
N TYR A 77 7.40 8.53 4.42
CA TYR A 77 7.00 9.41 3.32
C TYR A 77 7.83 9.24 2.03
N ASP A 78 8.92 8.45 2.04
CA ASP A 78 9.76 8.20 0.86
C ASP A 78 9.47 6.86 0.19
N SER A 79 9.15 5.82 0.97
CA SER A 79 8.69 4.53 0.46
C SER A 79 7.68 3.91 1.43
N GLY A 80 6.59 3.37 0.88
CA GLY A 80 5.55 2.70 1.65
C GLY A 80 5.86 1.23 1.94
N PRO A 81 4.82 0.39 2.02
CA PRO A 81 5.00 -1.00 2.39
C PRO A 81 5.79 -1.75 1.31
N VAL A 82 6.58 -2.73 1.73
CA VAL A 82 7.31 -3.61 0.81
C VAL A 82 6.61 -4.96 0.73
N LEU A 83 6.75 -5.63 -0.42
CA LEU A 83 6.26 -6.98 -0.62
C LEU A 83 7.04 -7.96 0.26
N VAL A 84 6.35 -8.65 1.15
CA VAL A 84 6.89 -9.69 2.05
C VAL A 84 6.89 -11.05 1.36
N GLY A 85 5.85 -11.30 0.56
CA GLY A 85 5.72 -12.51 -0.22
C GLY A 85 4.50 -12.46 -1.13
N ALA A 86 4.45 -13.41 -2.06
CA ALA A 86 3.34 -13.61 -2.96
C ALA A 86 3.06 -15.11 -3.07
N LYS A 87 1.78 -15.49 -3.17
CA LYS A 87 1.38 -16.89 -3.33
C LYS A 87 0.38 -17.02 -4.48
N LEU A 88 0.76 -17.78 -5.49
CA LEU A 88 -0.14 -18.19 -6.57
C LEU A 88 -1.07 -19.30 -6.07
N ASN A 89 -2.37 -19.12 -6.25
CA ASN A 89 -3.40 -20.12 -5.98
C ASN A 89 -4.35 -20.19 -7.19
N PHE A 90 -5.02 -21.33 -7.35
CA PHE A 90 -6.24 -21.36 -8.15
C PHE A 90 -7.32 -20.52 -7.47
N VAL A 91 -8.16 -19.86 -8.27
CA VAL A 91 -9.35 -19.17 -7.77
C VAL A 91 -10.32 -20.18 -7.15
N GLY A 92 -10.65 -21.24 -7.91
CA GLY A 92 -11.58 -22.30 -7.46
C GLY A 92 -13.04 -21.93 -7.72
N ASP A 93 -13.95 -22.51 -6.94
CA ASP A 93 -15.41 -22.29 -7.07
C ASP A 93 -15.97 -21.34 -6.00
N GLU A 94 -15.15 -20.96 -5.01
CA GLU A 94 -15.52 -20.06 -3.91
C GLU A 94 -14.27 -19.36 -3.34
N ALA A 95 -14.46 -18.18 -2.72
CA ALA A 95 -13.38 -17.38 -2.14
C ALA A 95 -12.89 -17.98 -0.81
N LEU A 96 -12.10 -19.05 -0.90
CA LEU A 96 -11.57 -19.77 0.26
C LEU A 96 -10.57 -18.92 1.04
N GLY A 97 -10.89 -18.68 2.31
CA GLY A 97 -10.08 -17.81 3.18
C GLY A 97 -10.71 -16.44 3.41
N GLU A 98 -11.75 -16.11 2.63
CA GLU A 98 -12.45 -14.84 2.74
C GLU A 98 -13.59 -14.83 3.76
N GLY A 99 -13.74 -13.66 4.39
CA GLY A 99 -14.90 -13.25 5.18
C GLY A 99 -14.85 -13.49 6.70
N GLY A 100 -15.88 -13.00 7.38
CA GLY A 100 -15.99 -12.94 8.84
C GLY A 100 -17.00 -13.93 9.42
N LEU A 101 -17.65 -13.54 10.52
CA LEU A 101 -18.78 -14.30 11.07
C LEU A 101 -19.80 -14.60 9.95
N ARG A 102 -20.30 -15.84 9.85
CA ARG A 102 -21.24 -16.28 8.79
C ARG A 102 -22.41 -15.33 8.52
N ILE A 103 -22.89 -14.63 9.54
CA ILE A 103 -23.96 -13.63 9.40
C ILE A 103 -23.49 -12.39 8.61
N VAL A 104 -22.25 -11.94 8.80
CA VAL A 104 -21.64 -10.79 8.09
C VAL A 104 -21.34 -11.14 6.64
N GLN A 105 -20.84 -12.37 6.38
CA GLN A 105 -20.71 -12.91 5.02
C GLN A 105 -22.07 -13.02 4.33
N ALA A 106 -23.10 -13.52 5.02
CA ALA A 106 -24.44 -13.72 4.44
C ALA A 106 -25.17 -12.42 4.10
N ILE A 107 -24.78 -11.28 4.69
CA ILE A 107 -25.33 -9.95 4.36
C ILE A 107 -24.45 -9.18 3.37
N GLY A 108 -23.31 -9.75 2.92
CA GLY A 108 -22.46 -9.18 1.88
C GLY A 108 -22.01 -7.76 2.18
N LEU A 109 -21.57 -7.47 3.41
CA LEU A 109 -21.40 -6.07 3.83
C LEU A 109 -20.28 -5.31 3.09
N MET A 110 -19.34 -5.99 2.44
CA MET A 110 -18.39 -5.44 1.46
C MET A 110 -17.89 -6.60 0.59
N PRO A 111 -18.58 -6.95 -0.52
CA PRO A 111 -18.12 -8.00 -1.42
C PRO A 111 -16.91 -7.49 -2.22
N ASN A 112 -15.73 -8.05 -1.94
CA ASN A 112 -14.45 -7.59 -2.46
C ASN A 112 -13.58 -8.70 -3.06
N ASP A 113 -14.06 -9.94 -3.06
CA ASP A 113 -13.36 -11.07 -3.67
C ASP A 113 -13.48 -11.07 -5.21
N GLU A 114 -12.70 -11.93 -5.86
CA GLU A 114 -12.66 -12.03 -7.32
C GLU A 114 -14.00 -12.38 -7.97
N PHE A 115 -14.89 -13.12 -7.29
CA PHE A 115 -16.21 -13.47 -7.82
C PHE A 115 -17.20 -12.31 -7.74
N ALA A 116 -16.99 -11.41 -6.77
CA ALA A 116 -17.76 -10.17 -6.67
C ALA A 116 -17.34 -9.13 -7.71
N LEU A 117 -16.04 -9.05 -8.02
CA LEU A 117 -15.51 -8.03 -8.93
C LEU A 117 -15.53 -8.44 -10.39
N TYR A 118 -15.25 -9.71 -10.68
CA TYR A 118 -14.97 -10.19 -12.02
C TYR A 118 -15.83 -11.39 -12.40
N ASP A 119 -16.18 -11.46 -13.69
CA ASP A 119 -16.87 -12.60 -14.28
C ASP A 119 -15.90 -13.69 -14.80
N GLU A 120 -14.59 -13.50 -14.54
CA GLU A 120 -13.50 -14.37 -14.97
C GLU A 120 -12.37 -14.40 -13.92
N GLY A 121 -11.59 -15.49 -13.90
CA GLY A 121 -10.46 -15.67 -12.99
C GLY A 121 -10.08 -17.13 -12.84
N ASP A 122 -8.90 -17.52 -13.31
CA ASP A 122 -8.40 -18.89 -13.17
C ASP A 122 -7.44 -19.02 -11.97
N PHE A 123 -6.65 -17.96 -11.73
CA PHE A 123 -5.65 -17.91 -10.69
C PHE A 123 -5.67 -16.57 -9.96
N ARG A 124 -5.23 -16.59 -8.70
CA ARG A 124 -4.96 -15.39 -7.91
C ARG A 124 -3.53 -15.42 -7.41
N ILE A 125 -2.86 -14.29 -7.45
CA ILE A 125 -1.62 -14.08 -6.70
C ILE A 125 -1.94 -13.21 -5.50
N ARG A 126 -1.99 -13.83 -4.31
CA ARG A 126 -2.14 -13.08 -3.05
C ARG A 126 -0.81 -12.51 -2.63
N VAL A 127 -0.70 -11.18 -2.59
CA VAL A 127 0.47 -10.48 -2.06
C VAL A 127 0.27 -10.16 -0.60
N LEU A 128 1.34 -10.26 0.17
CA LEU A 128 1.41 -9.83 1.56
C LEU A 128 2.44 -8.71 1.65
N THR A 129 2.07 -7.60 2.27
CA THR A 129 2.95 -6.44 2.45
C THR A 129 3.27 -6.19 3.93
N THR A 130 4.31 -5.41 4.22
CA THR A 130 4.77 -5.11 5.60
C THR A 130 3.85 -4.18 6.40
N GLY A 131 2.75 -3.71 5.83
CA GLY A 131 1.81 -2.76 6.43
C GLY A 131 0.68 -2.40 5.47
N GLY A 132 -0.25 -1.54 5.90
CA GLY A 132 -1.31 -1.05 5.03
C GLY A 132 -0.74 -0.35 3.80
N PHE A 133 -1.39 -0.53 2.66
CA PHE A 133 -1.05 0.10 1.40
C PHE A 133 -2.01 1.25 1.12
N SER A 134 -1.51 2.30 0.50
CA SER A 134 -2.31 3.41 0.04
C SER A 134 -1.56 4.15 -1.07
N PRO A 135 -2.24 4.65 -2.10
CA PRO A 135 -1.63 5.44 -3.17
C PRO A 135 -0.95 6.72 -2.68
N ASP A 136 -1.40 7.27 -1.55
CA ASP A 136 -0.86 8.51 -0.98
C ASP A 136 -0.84 8.52 0.57
N GLY A 137 -1.19 7.41 1.21
CA GLY A 137 -1.31 7.28 2.66
C GLY A 137 -2.65 7.71 3.24
N VAL A 138 -3.60 8.13 2.41
CA VAL A 138 -4.95 8.57 2.80
C VAL A 138 -6.02 7.88 1.97
N THR A 139 -5.90 7.84 0.64
CA THR A 139 -6.90 7.23 -0.25
C THR A 139 -6.78 5.71 -0.26
N GLY A 140 -7.88 5.04 -0.60
CA GLY A 140 -7.88 3.61 -0.84
C GLY A 140 -7.15 3.24 -2.14
N VAL A 141 -6.79 1.98 -2.27
CA VAL A 141 -6.40 1.35 -3.54
C VAL A 141 -7.67 0.90 -4.25
N ASP A 142 -7.83 1.32 -5.51
CA ASP A 142 -8.97 0.92 -6.32
C ASP A 142 -8.65 -0.37 -7.10
N PRO A 143 -9.65 -1.22 -7.38
CA PRO A 143 -9.48 -2.47 -8.13
C PRO A 143 -8.83 -2.34 -9.53
N ASP A 144 -8.83 -1.16 -10.13
CA ASP A 144 -8.25 -0.88 -11.45
C ASP A 144 -6.81 -0.34 -11.38
N MET A 145 -6.23 -0.16 -10.20
CA MET A 145 -4.88 0.39 -10.01
C MET A 145 -3.75 -0.62 -10.21
N TYR A 146 -3.99 -1.75 -10.88
CA TYR A 146 -2.92 -2.74 -11.15
C TYR A 146 -1.73 -2.10 -11.87
N GLU A 147 -1.98 -1.42 -12.99
CA GLU A 147 -0.94 -0.84 -13.87
C GLU A 147 -0.17 0.30 -13.19
N ASP A 148 -0.78 0.93 -12.18
CA ASP A 148 -0.15 1.98 -11.40
C ASP A 148 0.94 1.44 -10.47
N PHE A 149 0.78 0.21 -9.93
CA PHE A 149 1.57 -0.25 -8.79
C PHE A 149 2.27 -1.59 -8.96
N PHE A 150 1.79 -2.46 -9.84
CA PHE A 150 2.22 -3.84 -9.91
C PHE A 150 2.69 -4.22 -11.31
N ARG A 151 3.64 -5.16 -11.34
CA ARG A 151 3.91 -5.99 -12.51
C ARG A 151 4.23 -7.42 -12.12
N VAL A 152 3.81 -8.36 -12.96
CA VAL A 152 4.10 -9.78 -12.77
C VAL A 152 5.17 -10.22 -13.76
N HIS A 153 6.21 -10.89 -13.25
CA HIS A 153 7.32 -11.43 -14.05
C HIS A 153 7.05 -12.89 -14.38
N VAL A 154 7.03 -13.20 -15.67
CA VAL A 154 6.77 -14.55 -16.18
C VAL A 154 7.87 -14.96 -17.15
N ILE A 155 8.20 -16.26 -17.19
CA ILE A 155 9.11 -16.79 -18.20
C ILE A 155 8.40 -16.78 -19.57
N GLY A 156 8.97 -16.08 -20.53
CA GLY A 156 8.54 -16.01 -21.93
C GLY A 156 8.87 -17.27 -22.72
N LYS A 157 8.34 -17.36 -23.95
CA LYS A 157 8.40 -18.58 -24.78
C LYS A 157 9.83 -19.07 -25.05
N ASN A 158 10.82 -18.18 -25.06
CA ASN A 158 12.21 -18.51 -25.34
C ASN A 158 13.09 -18.44 -24.07
N GLY A 159 12.48 -18.37 -22.88
CA GLY A 159 13.17 -18.30 -21.59
C GLY A 159 13.53 -16.89 -21.13
N GLU A 160 13.16 -15.85 -21.88
CA GLU A 160 13.26 -14.45 -21.47
C GLU A 160 12.28 -14.11 -20.33
N THR A 161 12.46 -12.97 -19.67
CA THR A 161 11.45 -12.42 -18.77
C THR A 161 10.44 -11.59 -19.57
N VAL A 162 9.16 -11.89 -19.40
CA VAL A 162 8.03 -11.08 -19.87
C VAL A 162 7.39 -10.41 -18.65
N LEU A 163 7.11 -9.12 -18.75
CA LEU A 163 6.40 -8.35 -17.74
C LEU A 163 4.93 -8.25 -18.15
N LEU A 164 4.02 -8.73 -17.30
CA LEU A 164 2.61 -8.45 -17.43
C LEU A 164 2.37 -7.09 -16.78
N GLU A 165 2.31 -6.02 -17.57
CA GLU A 165 2.21 -4.63 -17.07
C GLU A 165 0.82 -4.05 -17.30
N GLU A 166 0.05 -4.61 -18.25
CA GLU A 166 -1.26 -4.10 -18.67
C GLU A 166 -2.37 -5.09 -18.34
N VAL A 167 -3.50 -4.56 -17.87
CA VAL A 167 -4.74 -5.29 -17.67
C VAL A 167 -5.39 -5.57 -19.02
N GLY A 168 -6.02 -6.74 -19.17
CA GLY A 168 -6.78 -7.06 -20.38
C GLY A 168 -5.92 -7.48 -21.58
N VAL A 169 -4.58 -7.50 -21.46
CA VAL A 169 -3.67 -7.96 -22.51
C VAL A 169 -3.34 -9.44 -22.36
N ASP A 170 -3.55 -10.20 -23.44
CA ASP A 170 -3.14 -11.61 -23.53
C ASP A 170 -1.64 -11.69 -23.86
N TYR A 171 -0.83 -12.06 -22.86
CA TYR A 171 0.61 -12.24 -23.02
C TYR A 171 0.97 -13.67 -23.36
N GLU A 172 1.72 -13.81 -24.44
CA GLU A 172 2.22 -15.09 -24.93
C GLU A 172 3.52 -15.46 -24.20
N VAL A 173 3.45 -16.42 -23.29
CA VAL A 173 4.54 -16.81 -22.37
C VAL A 173 4.86 -18.30 -22.48
N ALA A 174 5.87 -18.78 -21.73
CA ALA A 174 6.18 -20.20 -21.69
C ALA A 174 4.96 -20.97 -21.18
N GLY A 175 4.52 -21.98 -21.93
CA GLY A 175 3.42 -22.85 -21.52
C GLY A 175 2.02 -22.38 -21.92
N GLY A 176 1.86 -21.21 -22.55
CA GLY A 176 0.56 -20.72 -23.02
C GLY A 176 0.41 -19.20 -22.93
N THR A 177 -0.82 -18.77 -22.66
CA THR A 177 -1.17 -17.35 -22.48
C THR A 177 -1.48 -17.05 -21.02
N LEU A 178 -1.13 -15.84 -20.56
CA LEU A 178 -1.61 -15.25 -19.31
C LEU A 178 -2.08 -13.83 -19.53
N ARG A 179 -3.15 -13.44 -18.84
CA ARG A 179 -3.69 -12.09 -18.83
C ARG A 179 -4.03 -11.67 -17.41
N VAL A 180 -3.75 -10.41 -17.10
CA VAL A 180 -4.16 -9.79 -15.84
C VAL A 180 -5.59 -9.26 -16.01
N VAL A 181 -6.45 -9.54 -15.03
CA VAL A 181 -7.84 -9.06 -14.99
C VAL A 181 -7.96 -7.79 -14.14
N GLY A 182 -7.22 -7.71 -13.03
CA GLY A 182 -7.20 -6.57 -12.13
C GLY A 182 -6.87 -6.98 -10.70
N LEU A 183 -7.19 -6.10 -9.74
CA LEU A 183 -7.00 -6.33 -8.31
C LEU A 183 -8.32 -6.71 -7.63
N SER A 184 -8.34 -7.79 -6.87
CA SER A 184 -9.39 -8.07 -5.88
C SER A 184 -8.83 -7.95 -4.46
N GLU A 185 -9.73 -7.90 -3.48
CA GLU A 185 -9.56 -7.60 -2.06
C GLU A 185 -9.69 -6.11 -1.64
N PRO A 186 -9.22 -5.08 -2.38
CA PRO A 186 -9.28 -3.71 -1.87
C PRO A 186 -10.70 -3.24 -1.52
N GLY A 187 -11.74 -3.68 -2.25
CA GLY A 187 -13.11 -3.29 -1.90
C GLY A 187 -14.12 -3.66 -2.97
N GLN A 188 -15.26 -2.98 -2.98
CA GLN A 188 -16.38 -3.28 -3.86
C GLN A 188 -16.13 -2.89 -5.32
N ARG A 189 -16.71 -3.67 -6.25
CA ARG A 189 -16.79 -3.29 -7.67
C ARG A 189 -17.43 -1.91 -7.85
N GLU A 190 -16.90 -1.11 -8.77
CA GLU A 190 -17.48 0.18 -9.14
C GLU A 190 -18.97 0.01 -9.52
N ASN A 191 -19.81 0.81 -8.89
CA ASN A 191 -21.24 0.81 -9.13
C ASN A 191 -21.81 2.22 -8.87
N PRO A 192 -21.82 3.08 -9.89
CA PRO A 192 -22.32 4.45 -9.78
C PRO A 192 -23.78 4.54 -9.34
N ASP A 193 -24.61 3.53 -9.66
CA ASP A 193 -26.03 3.50 -9.28
C ASP A 193 -26.21 3.27 -7.77
N GLU A 194 -25.23 2.63 -7.11
CA GLU A 194 -25.17 2.43 -5.67
C GLU A 194 -24.24 3.42 -4.96
N GLY A 195 -23.68 4.38 -5.69
CA GLY A 195 -22.79 5.41 -5.17
C GLY A 195 -21.37 4.96 -4.87
N ILE A 196 -20.93 3.85 -5.50
CA ILE A 196 -19.58 3.33 -5.42
C ILE A 196 -18.79 3.84 -6.62
N TYR A 197 -17.79 4.68 -6.35
CA TYR A 197 -16.92 5.29 -7.35
C TYR A 197 -15.47 5.00 -6.98
N TYR A 198 -14.63 4.72 -7.98
CA TYR A 198 -13.18 4.67 -7.82
C TYR A 198 -12.65 6.10 -7.85
N ASP A 199 -12.73 6.75 -6.69
CA ASP A 199 -12.26 8.11 -6.49
C ASP A 199 -11.64 8.26 -5.08
N GLY A 200 -11.23 9.48 -4.71
CA GLY A 200 -10.61 9.72 -3.41
C GLY A 200 -11.49 9.41 -2.19
N CYS A 201 -12.77 9.07 -2.37
CA CYS A 201 -13.70 8.62 -1.34
C CYS A 201 -13.96 7.11 -1.38
N TYR A 202 -13.31 6.35 -2.28
CA TYR A 202 -13.45 4.91 -2.36
C TYR A 202 -13.18 4.23 -1.01
N ALA A 203 -14.11 3.36 -0.62
CA ALA A 203 -14.10 2.71 0.68
C ALA A 203 -13.39 1.36 0.59
N GLU A 204 -12.07 1.40 0.77
CA GLU A 204 -11.26 0.19 0.86
C GLU A 204 -11.53 -0.58 2.18
N ASP A 205 -11.38 -1.90 2.16
CA ASP A 205 -11.53 -2.79 3.33
C ASP A 205 -10.37 -2.68 4.35
N ARG A 206 -9.23 -2.12 3.92
CA ARG A 206 -8.03 -1.78 4.69
C ARG A 206 -7.25 -2.98 5.23
N ASP A 207 -7.36 -4.14 4.60
CA ASP A 207 -6.49 -5.27 4.93
C ASP A 207 -5.08 -5.10 4.31
N ASN A 208 -4.18 -6.03 4.57
CA ASN A 208 -2.82 -6.06 4.02
C ASN A 208 -2.65 -7.13 2.92
N TYR A 209 -3.76 -7.62 2.37
CA TYR A 209 -3.81 -8.51 1.24
C TYR A 209 -4.35 -7.79 0.00
N ILE A 210 -3.69 -8.01 -1.13
CA ILE A 210 -4.21 -7.68 -2.46
C ILE A 210 -4.06 -8.95 -3.29
N ASP A 211 -5.09 -9.29 -4.04
CA ASP A 211 -5.06 -10.40 -4.98
C ASP A 211 -4.96 -9.84 -6.40
N ILE A 212 -3.95 -10.29 -7.15
CA ILE A 212 -3.85 -10.04 -8.59
C ILE A 212 -4.54 -11.20 -9.30
N ILE A 213 -5.62 -10.92 -10.03
CA ILE A 213 -6.41 -11.94 -10.71
C ILE A 213 -5.89 -12.16 -12.13
N LEU A 214 -5.68 -13.44 -12.45
CA LEU A 214 -5.14 -13.90 -13.72
C LEU A 214 -6.07 -14.89 -14.40
N VAL A 215 -6.12 -14.81 -15.73
CA VAL A 215 -6.78 -15.78 -16.62
C VAL A 215 -5.74 -16.34 -17.59
N GLY A 216 -5.83 -17.64 -17.88
CA GLY A 216 -4.95 -18.28 -18.86
C GLY A 216 -4.61 -19.74 -18.57
N ASP A 217 -3.50 -20.20 -19.14
CA ASP A 217 -3.09 -21.60 -19.05
C ASP A 217 -2.39 -21.91 -17.72
N GLU A 218 -2.72 -23.04 -17.09
CA GLU A 218 -2.05 -23.50 -15.85
C GLU A 218 -0.53 -23.64 -16.04
N THR A 219 -0.09 -24.13 -17.19
CA THR A 219 1.35 -24.27 -17.48
C THR A 219 2.02 -22.91 -17.56
N ALA A 220 1.33 -21.89 -18.08
CA ALA A 220 1.81 -20.52 -18.09
C ALA A 220 1.84 -19.91 -16.69
N ALA A 221 0.78 -20.08 -15.89
CA ALA A 221 0.71 -19.60 -14.51
C ALA A 221 1.86 -20.15 -13.65
N ARG A 222 2.24 -21.42 -13.85
CA ARG A 222 3.39 -22.05 -13.16
C ARG A 222 4.75 -21.43 -13.49
N ASN A 223 4.84 -20.63 -14.54
CA ASN A 223 6.04 -19.90 -14.94
C ASN A 223 6.09 -18.46 -14.40
N VAL A 224 5.11 -18.05 -13.58
CA VAL A 224 5.23 -16.82 -12.77
C VAL A 224 6.41 -16.97 -11.81
N THR A 225 7.28 -15.98 -11.80
CA THR A 225 8.53 -15.99 -11.02
C THR A 225 8.54 -14.97 -9.88
N PHE A 226 7.99 -13.78 -10.13
CA PHE A 226 8.01 -12.69 -9.16
C PHE A 226 6.84 -11.73 -9.38
N VAL A 227 6.35 -11.12 -8.30
CA VAL A 227 5.50 -9.94 -8.35
C VAL A 227 6.32 -8.78 -7.84
N GLU A 228 6.32 -7.67 -8.57
CA GLU A 228 7.07 -6.49 -8.23
C GLU A 228 6.13 -5.31 -7.97
N ILE A 229 6.51 -4.49 -6.99
CA ILE A 229 6.01 -3.12 -6.81
C ILE A 229 7.18 -2.20 -7.20
N PRO A 230 7.21 -1.67 -8.44
CA PRO A 230 8.36 -0.91 -8.94
C PRO A 230 8.55 0.45 -8.25
N ALA A 231 7.54 0.90 -7.50
CA ALA A 231 7.47 2.24 -6.93
C ALA A 231 7.60 3.31 -8.02
N LEU A 232 8.50 4.29 -7.90
CA LEU A 232 8.62 5.37 -8.90
C LEU A 232 9.44 4.98 -10.15
N GLU A 233 10.05 3.80 -10.16
CA GLU A 233 10.82 3.34 -11.32
C GLU A 233 9.87 2.96 -12.47
N GLY A 234 10.22 3.30 -13.71
CA GLY A 234 9.44 2.89 -14.90
C GLY A 234 8.13 3.65 -15.13
N GLY A 235 7.84 4.70 -14.35
CA GLY A 235 6.60 5.47 -14.49
C GLY A 235 5.45 4.98 -13.61
N TYR A 236 5.70 3.98 -12.78
CA TYR A 236 4.77 3.48 -11.76
C TYR A 236 4.63 4.49 -10.61
N ARG A 237 3.64 4.25 -9.75
CA ARG A 237 3.38 4.97 -8.52
C ARG A 237 3.95 4.19 -7.32
N ALA A 238 4.32 4.92 -6.29
CA ALA A 238 4.72 4.33 -5.01
C ALA A 238 3.51 4.15 -4.10
N PHE A 239 3.44 3.02 -3.40
CA PHE A 239 2.59 2.92 -2.22
C PHE A 239 3.20 3.69 -1.05
N TYR A 240 2.34 4.07 -0.11
CA TYR A 240 2.63 4.68 1.18
C TYR A 240 1.90 3.94 2.29
N ASN A 241 2.46 3.95 3.50
CA ASN A 241 1.72 3.48 4.67
C ASN A 241 0.63 4.51 5.05
N PRO A 242 -0.44 4.09 5.76
CA PRO A 242 -1.44 5.01 6.28
C PRO A 242 -0.82 6.16 7.08
N GLY A 243 -1.24 7.40 6.78
CA GLY A 243 -0.64 8.64 7.28
C GLY A 243 0.49 9.20 6.41
N GLY A 244 0.65 8.68 5.19
CA GLY A 244 1.57 9.17 4.16
C GLY A 244 1.27 10.61 3.67
N PRO A 245 1.85 11.02 2.53
CA PRO A 245 1.92 12.43 2.13
C PRO A 245 0.56 13.09 1.80
N GLY A 246 -0.46 12.27 1.52
CA GLY A 246 -1.83 12.69 1.19
C GLY A 246 -2.00 13.20 -0.24
N PRO A 247 -3.27 13.39 -0.67
CA PRO A 247 -3.57 13.80 -2.04
C PRO A 247 -3.11 15.23 -2.30
N GLY A 248 -2.27 15.42 -3.33
CA GLY A 248 -1.72 16.72 -3.76
C GLY A 248 -0.28 17.02 -3.34
N ALA A 249 0.39 16.07 -2.70
CA ALA A 249 1.81 16.15 -2.36
C ALA A 249 2.76 15.52 -3.40
N LEU A 250 2.19 14.90 -4.45
CA LEU A 250 2.88 14.28 -5.58
C LEU A 250 2.62 15.05 -6.88
#